data_AF-A0A7J6E309-F1
#
_entry.id   AF-A0A7J6E309-F1
#
_cell.length_a   1.000
_cell.length_b   1.000
_cell.length_c   1.000
_cell.angle_alpha   90.00
_cell.angle_beta   90.00
_cell.angle_gamma   90.00
#
_symmetry.space_group_name_H-M   'P 1'
#
loop_
_entity.id
_entity.type
_entity.pdbx_description
1 polymer ?
#
loop_
_entity_poly.entity_id
_entity_poly.type
_entity_poly.pdbx_seq_one_letter_code
_entity_poly.pdbx_strand_id
1 'polypeptide(L)'
;MDVYEDHYEILGLPSGKNGAKITLKEITKAYKAKALLLHPDKNPFDSKAKAKFQRLKSSYDVLKDDNTRKLFDKKLSNIIAKRRKMESDLARVAHAIESPTTVLAVVEISAVRSSTSVNWSRKSKIMEDSKTMASISVSTICCSTEK
;
A
#
# COMPACT_ATOMS: atom_id res chain seq x y z
N MET A 1 8.40 -1.99 11.81
CA MET A 1 7.52 -0.82 11.59
C MET A 1 6.17 -1.12 12.20
N ASP A 2 5.68 -0.31 13.13
CA ASP A 2 4.32 -0.47 13.67
C ASP A 2 3.30 -0.12 12.57
N VAL A 3 2.74 -1.14 11.93
CA VAL A 3 1.65 -0.97 10.98
C VAL A 3 0.43 -0.52 11.77
N TYR A 4 0.13 0.78 11.72
CA TYR A 4 -1.03 1.35 12.37
C TYR A 4 -2.27 1.10 11.52
N GLU A 5 -3.16 0.22 11.99
CA GLU A 5 -4.44 -0.05 11.36
C GLU A 5 -5.51 0.92 11.88
N ASP A 6 -6.31 1.47 10.97
CA ASP A 6 -7.43 2.33 11.35
C ASP A 6 -8.66 1.49 11.70
N HIS A 7 -9.03 1.48 12.98
CA HIS A 7 -10.19 0.74 13.48
C HIS A 7 -11.52 1.23 12.89
N TYR A 8 -11.65 2.52 12.58
CA TYR A 8 -12.88 3.03 11.96
C TYR A 8 -13.03 2.48 10.53
N GLU A 9 -11.95 2.40 9.76
CA GLU A 9 -11.96 1.82 8.40
C GLU A 9 -12.29 0.33 8.43
N ILE A 10 -11.75 -0.42 9.40
CA ILE A 10 -12.06 -1.85 9.59
C ILE A 10 -13.56 -2.06 9.85
N LEU A 11 -14.21 -1.15 10.59
CA LEU A 11 -15.66 -1.16 10.81
C LEU A 11 -16.46 -0.59 9.63
N GLY A 12 -15.81 0.06 8.66
CA GLY A 12 -16.47 0.68 7.50
C GLY A 12 -17.10 2.02 7.82
N LEU A 13 -16.54 2.70 8.82
CA LEU A 13 -16.97 4.01 9.29
C LEU A 13 -16.00 5.08 8.80
N PRO A 14 -16.44 6.34 8.66
CA PRO A 14 -15.57 7.42 8.23
C PRO A 14 -14.50 7.72 9.30
N SER A 15 -13.25 7.77 8.87
CA SER A 15 -12.11 8.12 9.73
C SER A 15 -11.97 9.64 9.94
N GLY A 16 -11.14 10.03 10.92
CA GLY A 16 -10.76 11.41 11.19
C GLY A 16 -11.79 12.20 12.00
N LYS A 17 -12.05 13.46 11.61
CA LYS A 17 -12.96 14.37 12.35
C LYS A 17 -14.40 13.84 12.43
N ASN A 18 -14.80 13.02 11.46
CA ASN A 18 -16.12 12.41 11.43
C ASN A 18 -16.19 11.20 12.37
N GLY A 19 -15.10 10.44 12.53
CA GLY A 19 -15.00 9.31 13.47
C GLY A 19 -15.25 9.71 14.93
N ALA A 20 -14.79 10.90 15.33
CA ALA A 20 -15.01 11.44 16.69
C ALA A 20 -16.49 11.75 16.98
N LYS A 21 -17.32 11.95 15.95
CA LYS A 21 -18.77 12.24 16.11
C LYS A 21 -19.62 10.97 16.24
N ILE A 22 -19.05 9.82 15.91
CA ILE A 22 -19.79 8.55 15.84
C ILE A 22 -20.15 8.08 17.25
N THR A 23 -21.40 7.67 17.43
CA THR A 23 -21.89 7.15 18.71
C THR A 23 -21.59 5.65 18.87
N LEU A 24 -21.50 5.17 20.12
CA LEU A 24 -21.30 3.73 20.40
C LEU A 24 -22.38 2.83 19.77
N LYS A 25 -23.61 3.36 19.61
CA LYS A 25 -24.72 2.65 18.95
C LYS A 25 -24.42 2.39 17.47
N GLU A 26 -23.86 3.37 16.76
CA GLU A 26 -23.49 3.24 15.35
C GLU A 26 -22.31 2.28 15.17
N ILE A 27 -21.31 2.35 16.06
CA ILE A 27 -20.17 1.44 16.07
C ILE A 27 -20.64 -0.01 16.25
N THR A 28 -21.54 -0.23 17.21
CA THR A 28 -22.13 -1.56 17.48
C THR A 28 -22.95 -2.06 16.29
N LYS A 29 -23.70 -1.18 15.62
CA LYS A 29 -24.49 -1.52 14.42
C LYS A 29 -23.58 -1.93 13.26
N ALA A 30 -22.52 -1.16 13.00
CA ALA A 30 -21.54 -1.45 11.95
C ALA A 30 -20.79 -2.76 12.23
N TYR A 31 -20.38 -2.99 13.47
CA TYR A 31 -19.75 -4.24 13.90
C TYR A 31 -20.64 -5.45 13.61
N LYS A 32 -21.91 -5.42 14.04
CA LYS A 32 -22.86 -6.52 13.81
C LYS A 32 -23.06 -6.80 12.32
N ALA A 33 -23.21 -5.74 11.51
CA ALA A 33 -23.37 -5.88 10.07
C ALA A 33 -22.14 -6.56 9.43
N LYS A 34 -20.92 -6.11 9.74
CA LYS A 34 -19.69 -6.70 9.21
C LYS A 34 -19.39 -8.10 9.76
N ALA A 35 -19.74 -8.37 11.01
CA ALA A 35 -19.54 -9.67 11.65
C ALA A 35 -20.33 -10.76 10.94
N LEU A 36 -21.56 -10.46 10.50
CA LEU A 36 -22.38 -11.39 9.71
C LEU A 36 -21.80 -11.65 8.32
N LEU A 37 -21.22 -10.63 7.69
CA LEU A 37 -20.60 -10.76 6.36
C LEU A 37 -19.30 -11.57 6.41
N LEU A 38 -18.49 -11.37 7.46
CA LEU A 38 -17.15 -11.97 7.60
C LEU A 38 -17.15 -13.23 8.48
N HIS A 39 -18.31 -13.77 8.84
CA HIS A 39 -18.39 -14.94 9.71
C HIS A 39 -17.73 -16.17 9.05
N PRO A 40 -16.90 -16.94 9.76
CA PRO A 40 -16.21 -18.11 9.17
C PRO A 40 -17.17 -19.22 8.74
N ASP A 41 -18.31 -19.38 9.42
CA ASP A 41 -19.35 -20.37 9.06
C ASP A 41 -19.97 -20.10 7.67
N LYS A 42 -20.17 -18.82 7.34
CA LYS A 42 -20.74 -18.41 6.04
C LYS A 42 -19.69 -18.41 4.93
N ASN A 43 -18.41 -18.38 5.28
CA ASN A 43 -17.29 -18.30 4.35
C ASN A 43 -16.26 -19.42 4.60
N PRO A 44 -16.66 -20.70 4.52
CA PRO A 44 -15.77 -21.83 4.84
C PRO A 44 -14.60 -21.95 3.86
N PHE A 45 -14.72 -21.40 2.65
CA PHE A 45 -13.69 -21.45 1.61
C PHE A 45 -12.64 -20.33 1.72
N ASP A 46 -12.88 -19.28 2.50
CA ASP A 46 -11.90 -18.19 2.70
C ASP A 46 -11.05 -18.46 3.95
N SER A 47 -9.82 -18.93 3.76
CA SER A 47 -8.84 -19.13 4.83
C SER A 47 -8.52 -17.84 5.60
N LYS A 48 -8.78 -16.66 5.01
CA LYS A 48 -8.58 -15.35 5.65
C LYS A 48 -9.82 -14.87 6.43
N ALA A 49 -10.97 -15.54 6.33
CA ALA A 49 -12.20 -15.12 7.03
C ALA A 49 -11.98 -15.02 8.55
N LYS A 50 -11.33 -16.03 9.14
CA LYS A 50 -10.98 -16.04 10.57
C LYS A 50 -10.11 -14.85 10.96
N ALA A 51 -9.08 -14.53 10.18
CA ALA A 51 -8.19 -13.42 10.44
C ALA A 51 -8.91 -12.06 10.32
N LYS A 52 -9.75 -11.88 9.28
CA LYS A 52 -10.57 -10.68 9.09
C LYS A 52 -11.56 -10.49 10.25
N PHE A 53 -12.20 -11.57 10.70
CA PHE A 53 -13.13 -11.56 11.83
C PHE A 53 -12.43 -11.19 13.14
N GLN A 54 -11.23 -11.73 13.39
CA GLN A 54 -10.40 -11.36 14.53
C GLN A 54 -10.03 -9.88 14.50
N ARG A 55 -9.58 -9.34 13.36
CA ARG A 55 -9.28 -7.90 13.20
C ARG A 55 -10.50 -7.02 13.47
N LEU A 56 -11.66 -7.43 12.97
CA LEU A 56 -12.93 -6.74 13.22
C LEU A 56 -13.27 -6.71 14.72
N LYS A 57 -13.11 -7.85 15.40
CA LYS A 57 -13.33 -7.95 16.85
C LYS A 57 -12.38 -7.06 17.64
N SER A 58 -11.07 -7.14 17.37
CA SER A 58 -10.07 -6.28 18.03
C SER A 58 -10.37 -4.79 17.84
N SER A 59 -10.82 -4.40 16.64
CA SER A 59 -11.17 -3.01 16.35
C SER A 59 -12.39 -2.54 17.14
N TYR A 60 -13.40 -3.40 17.29
CA TYR A 60 -14.56 -3.11 18.12
C TYR A 60 -14.19 -2.98 19.60
N ASP A 61 -13.34 -3.87 20.12
CA ASP A 61 -12.92 -3.84 21.52
C ASP A 61 -12.19 -2.53 21.88
N VAL A 62 -11.35 -2.00 20.96
CA VAL A 62 -10.66 -0.70 21.15
C VAL A 62 -11.62 0.48 21.11
N LEU A 63 -12.64 0.45 20.25
CA LEU A 63 -13.59 1.56 20.09
C LEU A 63 -14.76 1.52 21.07
N LYS A 64 -14.98 0.38 21.75
CA LYS A 64 -16.07 0.18 22.71
C LYS A 64 -15.82 0.94 24.01
N ASP A 65 -14.58 0.95 24.51
CA ASP A 65 -14.22 1.68 25.72
C ASP A 65 -13.82 3.13 25.40
N ASP A 66 -14.35 4.08 26.16
CA ASP A 66 -14.14 5.50 25.93
C ASP A 66 -12.69 5.91 26.21
N ASN A 67 -12.00 5.26 27.15
CA ASN A 67 -10.61 5.58 27.47
C ASN A 67 -9.68 5.13 26.35
N THR A 68 -9.80 3.88 25.90
CA THR A 68 -9.04 3.36 24.75
C THR A 68 -9.34 4.11 23.47
N ARG A 69 -10.61 4.50 23.26
CA ARG A 69 -11.02 5.32 22.11
C ARG A 69 -10.34 6.69 22.10
N LYS A 70 -10.31 7.40 23.23
CA LYS A 70 -9.62 8.70 23.32
C LYS A 70 -8.13 8.60 23.02
N LEU A 71 -7.47 7.57 23.53
CA LEU A 71 -6.06 7.31 23.26
C LEU A 71 -5.81 7.02 21.77
N PHE A 72 -6.68 6.21 21.17
CA PHE A 72 -6.65 5.92 19.74
C PHE A 72 -6.86 7.19 18.90
N ASP A 73 -7.86 8.00 19.20
CA ASP A 73 -8.15 9.25 18.48
C ASP A 73 -6.97 10.24 18.58
N LYS A 74 -6.31 10.33 19.74
CA LYS A 74 -5.08 11.12 19.91
C LYS A 74 -3.92 10.58 19.08
N LYS A 75 -3.76 9.26 19.00
CA LYS A 75 -2.72 8.64 18.17
C LYS A 75 -3.00 8.84 16.68
N LEU A 76 -4.26 8.68 16.26
CA LEU A 76 -4.72 8.89 14.88
C LEU A 76 -4.48 10.34 14.44
N SER A 77 -4.80 11.33 15.28
CA SER A 77 -4.57 12.75 14.96
C SER A 77 -3.08 13.06 14.77
N ASN A 78 -2.20 12.50 15.62
CA ASN A 78 -0.76 12.63 15.49
C ASN A 78 -0.24 11.98 14.21
N ILE A 79 -0.76 10.82 13.84
CA ILE A 79 -0.38 10.12 12.60
C ILE A 79 -0.81 10.92 11.37
N ILE A 80 -2.04 11.43 11.37
CA ILE A 80 -2.56 12.28 10.29
C ILE A 80 -1.71 13.56 10.17
N ALA A 81 -1.36 14.20 11.29
CA ALA A 81 -0.52 15.39 11.30
C ALA A 81 0.89 15.10 10.76
N LYS A 82 1.51 14.00 11.19
CA LYS A 82 2.81 13.54 10.67
C LYS A 82 2.75 13.26 9.18
N ARG A 83 1.73 12.54 8.70
CA ARG A 83 1.53 12.24 7.27
C ARG A 83 1.42 13.53 6.46
N ARG A 84 0.59 14.49 6.89
CA ARG A 84 0.45 15.80 6.21
C ARG A 84 1.76 16.56 6.15
N LYS A 85 2.55 16.55 7.24
CA LYS A 85 3.86 17.20 7.25
C LYS A 85 4.80 16.54 6.24
N MET A 86 4.91 15.21 6.26
CA MET A 86 5.75 14.48 5.32
C MET A 86 5.31 14.69 3.87
N GLU A 87 4.00 14.74 3.61
CA GLU A 87 3.45 15.01 2.28
C GLU A 87 3.79 16.43 1.80
N SER A 88 3.75 17.43 2.68
CA SER A 88 4.19 18.79 2.37
C SER A 88 5.69 18.87 2.13
N ASP A 89 6.51 18.18 2.93
CA ASP A 89 7.96 18.15 2.75
C ASP A 89 8.34 17.45 1.43
N LEU A 90 7.65 16.35 1.08
CA LEU A 90 7.81 15.65 -0.19
C LEU A 90 7.39 16.53 -1.39
N ALA A 91 6.30 17.27 -1.26
CA ALA A 91 5.84 18.19 -2.32
C ALA A 91 6.86 19.31 -2.59
N ARG A 92 7.53 19.83 -1.55
CA ARG A 92 8.62 20.80 -1.71
C ARG A 92 9.81 20.23 -2.48
N VAL A 93 10.17 18.98 -2.20
CA VAL A 93 11.23 18.27 -2.93
C VAL A 93 10.84 18.05 -4.38
N ALA A 94 9.61 17.59 -4.65
CA ALA A 94 9.11 17.37 -6.01
C ALA A 94 9.15 18.67 -6.84
N HIS A 95 8.66 19.78 -6.28
CA HIS A 95 8.74 21.09 -6.94
C HIS A 95 10.18 21.54 -7.22
N ALA A 96 11.12 21.27 -6.30
CA ALA A 96 12.53 21.60 -6.49
C ALA A 96 13.20 20.75 -7.58
N ILE A 97 12.77 19.50 -7.79
CA ILE A 97 13.27 18.63 -8.86
C ILE A 97 12.71 19.07 -10.23
N GLU A 98 11.45 19.49 -10.28
CA GLU A 98 10.78 19.91 -11.53
C GLU A 98 11.06 21.37 -11.91
N SER A 99 11.76 22.14 -11.06
CA SER A 99 12.08 23.53 -11.36
C SER A 99 13.02 23.63 -12.58
N PRO A 100 12.75 24.47 -13.58
CA PRO A 100 13.57 24.55 -14.79
C PRO A 100 15.02 24.97 -14.51
N THR A 101 15.28 25.64 -13.38
CA THR A 101 16.62 26.01 -12.91
C THR A 101 17.46 24.81 -12.47
N THR A 102 16.87 23.79 -11.85
CA THR A 102 17.59 22.57 -11.44
C THR A 102 17.86 21.64 -12.62
N VAL A 103 16.94 21.54 -13.57
CA VAL A 103 17.15 20.77 -14.81
C VAL A 103 18.29 21.36 -15.65
N LEU A 104 18.36 22.69 -15.79
CA LEU A 104 19.49 23.38 -16.44
C LEU A 104 20.83 23.11 -15.72
N ALA A 105 20.87 23.22 -14.39
CA ALA A 105 22.09 22.96 -13.61
C ALA A 105 22.58 21.50 -13.74
N VAL A 106 21.68 20.51 -13.76
CA VAL A 106 22.05 19.09 -13.93
C VAL A 106 22.52 18.79 -15.37
N VAL A 107 21.90 19.43 -16.38
CA VAL A 107 22.37 19.33 -17.77
C VAL A 107 23.75 19.97 -17.95
N GLU A 108 24.03 21.09 -17.28
CA GLU A 108 25.35 21.75 -17.29
C GLU A 108 26.44 20.89 -16.63
N ILE A 109 26.15 20.27 -15.47
CA ILE A 109 27.07 19.32 -14.80
C ILE A 109 27.33 18.09 -15.69
N SER A 110 26.36 17.67 -16.50
CA SER A 110 26.54 16.57 -17.46
C SER A 110 27.47 16.96 -18.62
N ALA A 111 27.40 18.22 -19.07
CA ALA A 111 28.30 18.76 -20.08
C ALA A 111 29.74 18.91 -19.57
N VAL A 112 29.93 19.13 -18.25
CA VAL A 112 31.25 19.20 -17.59
C VAL A 112 31.85 17.84 -17.22
N ARG A 113 31.32 16.73 -17.74
CA ARG A 113 31.94 15.39 -17.62
C ARG A 113 32.41 14.81 -18.96
N SER A 114 32.41 15.61 -20.01
CA SER A 114 32.98 15.25 -21.32
C SER A 114 34.48 15.56 -21.38
N SER A 115 35.27 14.95 -20.48
CA SER A 115 36.73 14.88 -20.66
C SER A 115 37.34 13.54 -20.23
N THR A 116 36.53 12.49 -20.08
CA THR A 116 37.03 11.11 -20.07
C THR A 116 36.32 10.33 -21.15
N SER A 117 37.04 10.12 -22.25
CA SER A 117 36.72 9.21 -23.34
C SER A 117 36.38 7.82 -22.78
N VAL A 118 35.10 7.50 -22.66
CA VAL A 118 34.64 6.13 -22.49
C VAL A 118 33.80 5.79 -23.71
N ASN A 119 34.48 5.10 -24.63
CA ASN A 119 33.97 4.65 -25.92
C ASN A 119 32.71 3.79 -25.75
N TRP A 120 31.59 4.26 -26.29
CA TRP A 120 30.25 3.68 -26.10
C TRP A 120 29.96 2.48 -27.01
N SER A 121 30.90 2.07 -27.87
CA SER A 121 30.69 1.00 -28.87
C SER A 121 30.70 -0.45 -28.33
N ARG A 122 30.72 -0.68 -27.01
CA ARG A 122 30.70 -2.04 -26.43
C ARG A 122 29.44 -2.36 -25.60
N LYS A 123 28.52 -1.41 -25.41
CA LYS A 123 27.34 -1.60 -24.55
C LYS A 123 26.09 -2.11 -25.26
N SER A 124 26.04 -2.07 -26.59
CA SER A 124 24.91 -2.61 -27.36
C SER A 124 24.91 -4.15 -27.42
N LYS A 125 26.07 -4.81 -27.33
CA LYS A 125 26.17 -6.27 -27.48
C LYS A 125 25.67 -7.06 -26.26
N ILE A 126 25.62 -6.46 -25.07
CA ILE A 126 25.24 -7.16 -23.82
C ILE A 126 23.72 -7.08 -23.54
N MET A 127 22.94 -6.29 -24.30
CA MET A 127 21.48 -6.16 -24.10
C MET A 127 20.62 -6.98 -25.08
N GLU A 128 21.21 -7.62 -26.10
CA GLU A 128 20.46 -8.45 -27.06
C GLU A 128 20.44 -9.95 -26.71
N ASP A 129 21.44 -10.47 -25.99
CA ASP A 129 21.55 -11.93 -25.73
C ASP A 129 20.68 -12.44 -24.57
N SER A 130 20.03 -11.56 -23.79
CA SER A 130 19.13 -11.96 -22.70
C SER A 130 17.67 -12.21 -23.13
N LYS A 131 17.32 -11.96 -24.40
CA LYS A 131 15.95 -12.21 -24.92
C LYS A 131 15.77 -13.56 -25.62
N THR A 132 16.81 -14.38 -25.74
CA THR A 132 16.80 -15.69 -26.45
C THR A 132 17.08 -16.90 -25.56
N MET A 133 16.96 -16.80 -24.23
CA MET A 133 17.09 -17.95 -23.31
C MET A 133 15.88 -18.16 -22.38
N ALA A 134 14.66 -17.94 -22.88
CA ALA A 134 13.43 -18.37 -22.20
C ALA A 134 12.38 -18.93 -23.17
N SER A 135 12.83 -19.75 -24.13
CA SER A 135 11.97 -20.65 -24.91
C SER A 135 12.44 -22.09 -24.67
N ILE A 136 12.23 -22.59 -23.45
CA ILE A 136 12.34 -24.02 -23.14
C ILE A 136 10.92 -24.54 -22.91
N SER A 137 10.45 -25.26 -23.92
CA SER A 137 9.42 -26.31 -23.97
C SER A 137 8.26 -26.27 -22.98
N VAL A 138 7.04 -26.05 -23.51
CA VAL A 138 5.83 -26.69 -22.99
C VAL A 138 5.18 -27.49 -24.12
N SER A 139 5.20 -28.80 -23.95
CA SER A 139 4.22 -29.79 -24.41
C SER A 139 4.16 -30.18 -25.89
N THR A 140 4.91 -31.24 -26.22
CA THR A 140 4.42 -32.27 -27.14
C THR A 140 4.19 -33.56 -26.35
N ILE A 141 3.01 -33.66 -25.73
CA ILE A 141 2.38 -34.94 -25.41
C ILE A 141 1.06 -34.92 -26.17
N CYS A 142 1.06 -35.48 -27.37
CA CYS A 142 -0.16 -35.91 -28.05
C CYS A 142 -0.06 -37.43 -28.15
N CYS A 143 -0.77 -38.11 -27.23
CA CYS A 143 -0.87 -39.55 -27.16
C CYS A 143 -2.01 -40.00 -28.08
N SER A 144 -1.66 -40.92 -28.98
CA SER A 144 -2.42 -42.09 -29.44
C SER A 144 -3.97 -42.01 -29.48
N THR A 145 -4.53 -42.11 -30.68
CA THR A 145 -5.15 -43.34 -31.27
C THR A 145 -6.66 -43.38 -31.07
N GLU A 146 -7.40 -43.30 -32.17
CA GLU A 146 -8.73 -43.88 -32.26
C GLU A 146 -8.86 -44.60 -33.62
N LYS A 147 -8.72 -45.93 -33.56
CA LYS A 147 -9.50 -46.87 -34.35
C LYS A 147 -9.56 -48.20 -33.61
#